data_AF-A0A4R4BSY1-F1
#
_entry.id   AF-A0A4R4BSY1-F1
#
_cell.length_a   1.000
_cell.length_b   1.000
_cell.length_c   1.000
_cell.angle_alpha   90.00
_cell.angle_beta   90.00
_cell.angle_gamma   90.00
#
_symmetry.space_group_name_H-M   'P 1'
#
loop_
_entity.id
_entity.type
_entity.pdbx_description
1 polymer ?
#
loop_
_entity_poly.entity_id
_entity_poly.type
_entity_poly.pdbx_seq_one_letter_code
_entity_poly.pdbx_strand_id
1 'polypeptide(L)'
;MNRSRLPPLNALRAFEAAARHLSVKAAAEELSVTPGAVSQMIRTLETHLGVQLFERVNRGILLTAAGRDYLPPVRNAFRQIADASQRVSGAADSGVLTVSVTPFFASAWLVPRLAQFREACPDVDLQVVTSHALADFSRDGVDVAIRHGLGRYIGLCSERLLTVEIVALASPELVARLGMPATPAELVGWPQLHDAERKGWHIWFGAQRIDDFGPPRGPAFDDSGLLLQAIVAGQGAGLLPAAMVRGELASGRLVQLADVAWLDDFAYYLVYPPHHAERPKVAAFRRWILDAALADGAASMSGTT
;
A
#
# COMPACT_ATOMS: atom_id res chain seq x y z
N MET A 1 -11.62 23.50 -30.49
CA MET A 1 -11.68 22.03 -30.28
C MET A 1 -10.32 21.43 -30.58
N ASN A 2 -9.46 21.25 -29.58
CA ASN A 2 -8.15 20.62 -29.78
C ASN A 2 -8.21 19.18 -29.25
N ARG A 3 -8.33 18.22 -30.16
CA ARG A 3 -8.28 16.78 -29.84
C ARG A 3 -6.93 16.50 -29.18
N SER A 4 -6.95 15.99 -27.93
CA SER A 4 -5.78 15.55 -27.18
C SER A 4 -4.89 14.65 -28.04
N ARG A 5 -3.85 15.22 -28.66
CA ARG A 5 -2.89 14.48 -29.48
C ARG A 5 -1.95 13.75 -28.52
N LEU A 6 -2.11 12.44 -28.44
CA LEU A 6 -1.17 11.57 -27.73
C LEU A 6 0.26 11.81 -28.25
N PRO A 7 1.28 11.79 -27.37
CA PRO A 7 2.67 11.84 -27.81
C PRO A 7 3.00 10.65 -28.73
N PRO A 8 4.04 10.76 -29.58
CA PRO A 8 4.42 9.66 -30.46
C PRO A 8 4.78 8.40 -29.66
N LEU A 9 4.08 7.28 -29.90
CA LEU A 9 4.23 6.05 -29.10
C LEU A 9 5.66 5.49 -29.14
N ASN A 10 6.35 5.56 -30.28
CA ASN A 10 7.75 5.14 -30.37
C ASN A 10 8.67 6.02 -29.51
N ALA A 11 8.35 7.31 -29.38
CA ALA A 11 9.08 8.24 -28.54
C ALA A 11 8.86 7.95 -27.05
N LEU A 12 7.62 7.63 -26.66
CA LEU A 12 7.29 7.14 -25.32
C LEU A 12 8.00 5.83 -25.00
N ARG A 13 8.06 4.89 -25.95
CA ARG A 13 8.72 3.60 -25.78
C ARG A 13 10.24 3.75 -25.61
N ALA A 14 10.85 4.64 -26.38
CA ALA A 14 12.27 5.00 -26.24
C ALA A 14 12.57 5.66 -24.87
N PHE A 15 11.69 6.56 -24.42
CA PHE A 15 11.80 7.17 -23.08
C PHE A 15 11.71 6.13 -21.96
N GLU A 16 10.71 5.24 -21.99
CA GLU A 16 10.54 4.19 -20.98
C GLU A 16 11.78 3.30 -20.87
N ALA A 17 12.26 2.78 -22.01
CA ALA A 17 13.41 1.89 -22.03
C ALA A 17 14.69 2.60 -21.55
N ALA A 18 14.93 3.84 -22.00
CA ALA A 18 16.09 4.62 -21.57
C ALA A 18 16.03 4.98 -20.07
N ALA A 19 14.84 5.25 -19.54
CA ALA A 19 14.62 5.54 -18.14
C ALA A 19 14.85 4.32 -17.24
N ARG A 20 14.40 3.14 -17.66
CA ARG A 20 14.60 1.88 -16.93
C ARG A 20 16.08 1.49 -16.87
N HIS A 21 16.83 1.67 -17.96
CA HIS A 21 18.25 1.30 -18.02
C HIS A 21 19.20 2.41 -17.58
N LEU A 22 18.71 3.64 -17.44
CA LEU A 22 19.54 4.86 -17.29
C LEU A 22 20.64 4.96 -18.37
N SER A 23 20.36 4.41 -19.56
CA SER A 23 21.33 4.23 -20.63
C SER A 23 20.65 4.22 -22.00
N VAL A 24 21.04 5.18 -22.85
CA VAL A 24 20.59 5.24 -24.25
C VAL A 24 21.09 4.04 -25.04
N LYS A 25 22.30 3.54 -24.74
CA LYS A 25 22.88 2.40 -25.45
C LYS A 25 22.10 1.11 -25.16
N ALA A 26 21.81 0.82 -23.90
CA ALA A 26 21.06 -0.38 -23.51
C ALA A 26 19.61 -0.33 -24.02
N ALA A 27 18.98 0.84 -24.00
CA ALA A 27 17.66 1.03 -24.59
C ALA A 27 17.67 0.81 -26.11
N ALA A 28 18.73 1.22 -26.81
CA ALA A 28 18.86 1.01 -28.25
C ALA A 28 19.01 -0.48 -28.60
N GLU A 29 19.82 -1.21 -27.82
CA GLU A 29 19.98 -2.66 -27.94
C GLU A 29 18.64 -3.38 -27.73
N GLU A 30 17.90 -3.05 -26.67
CA GLU A 30 16.59 -3.65 -26.40
C GLU A 30 15.57 -3.36 -27.51
N LEU A 31 15.52 -2.11 -27.98
CA LEU A 31 14.56 -1.69 -28.99
C LEU A 31 14.99 -2.07 -30.41
N SER A 32 16.16 -2.73 -30.58
CA SER A 32 16.73 -3.11 -31.87
C SER A 32 16.88 -1.92 -32.85
N VAL A 33 17.37 -0.78 -32.34
CA VAL A 33 17.62 0.45 -33.11
C VAL A 33 18.99 1.03 -32.78
N THR A 34 19.40 2.10 -33.47
CA THR A 34 20.67 2.78 -33.16
C THR A 34 20.54 3.71 -31.95
N PRO A 35 21.61 3.95 -31.16
CA PRO A 35 21.60 4.95 -30.08
C PRO A 35 21.23 6.36 -30.55
N GLY A 36 21.57 6.70 -31.80
CA GLY A 36 21.16 7.95 -32.44
C GLY A 36 19.64 8.04 -32.63
N ALA A 37 18.99 6.94 -33.02
CA ALA A 37 17.54 6.87 -33.15
C ALA A 37 16.84 7.03 -31.79
N VAL A 38 17.30 6.34 -30.74
CA VAL A 38 16.76 6.51 -29.38
C VAL A 38 16.91 7.96 -28.91
N SER A 39 18.08 8.56 -29.11
CA SER A 39 18.31 9.97 -28.76
C SER A 39 17.37 10.91 -29.50
N GLN A 40 17.08 10.64 -30.77
CA GLN A 40 16.15 11.44 -31.57
C GLN A 40 14.70 11.25 -31.12
N MET A 41 14.30 10.02 -30.78
CA MET A 41 12.99 9.72 -30.23
C MET A 41 12.76 10.44 -28.90
N ILE A 42 13.74 10.40 -27.98
CA ILE A 42 13.69 11.14 -26.70
C ILE A 42 13.55 12.64 -26.95
N ARG A 43 14.40 13.23 -27.81
CA ARG A 43 14.29 14.66 -28.16
C ARG A 43 12.93 15.01 -28.74
N THR A 44 12.35 14.12 -29.54
CA THR A 44 11.02 14.31 -30.14
C THR A 44 9.94 14.35 -29.06
N LEU A 45 10.02 13.48 -28.06
CA LEU A 45 9.11 13.48 -26.91
C LEU A 45 9.27 14.75 -26.08
N GLU A 46 10.50 15.12 -25.73
CA GLU A 46 10.79 16.33 -24.95
C GLU A 46 10.32 17.60 -25.68
N THR A 47 10.49 17.66 -27.00
CA THR A 47 9.97 18.74 -27.84
C THR A 47 8.45 18.79 -27.82
N HIS A 48 7.80 17.62 -27.90
CA HIS A 48 6.35 17.53 -27.86
C HIS A 48 5.77 17.98 -26.51
N LEU A 49 6.46 17.66 -25.40
CA LEU A 49 6.04 18.02 -24.05
C LEU A 49 6.49 19.42 -23.62
N GLY A 50 7.47 20.00 -24.30
CA GLY A 50 8.07 21.30 -23.94
C GLY A 50 8.97 21.25 -22.70
N VAL A 51 9.35 20.05 -22.23
CA VAL A 51 10.17 19.85 -21.02
C VAL A 51 11.23 18.79 -21.24
N GLN A 52 12.38 18.94 -20.57
CA GLN A 52 13.44 17.93 -20.55
C GLN A 52 13.10 16.82 -19.55
N LEU A 53 13.18 15.57 -19.99
CA LEU A 53 12.90 14.38 -19.19
C LEU A 53 14.19 13.73 -18.65
N PHE A 54 15.32 13.96 -19.33
CA PHE A 54 16.63 13.50 -18.89
C PHE A 54 17.62 14.65 -18.70
N GLU A 55 18.57 14.43 -17.81
CA GLU A 55 19.80 15.21 -17.70
C GLU A 55 21.02 14.33 -17.99
N ARG A 56 22.04 14.92 -18.60
CA ARG A 56 23.29 14.22 -18.91
C ARG A 56 24.24 14.27 -17.72
N VAL A 57 24.84 13.12 -17.39
CA VAL A 57 25.88 13.01 -16.37
C VAL A 57 27.11 12.30 -16.92
N ASN A 58 28.25 12.41 -16.23
CA ASN A 58 29.56 11.89 -16.67
C ASN A 58 29.56 10.39 -17.06
N ARG A 59 28.54 9.61 -16.66
CA ARG A 59 28.39 8.18 -16.98
C ARG A 59 26.98 7.76 -17.40
N GLY A 60 26.23 8.61 -18.11
CA GLY A 60 24.93 8.21 -18.67
C GLY A 60 23.89 9.30 -18.60
N ILE A 61 22.65 8.90 -18.28
CA ILE A 61 21.50 9.79 -18.16
C ILE A 61 20.80 9.57 -16.81
N LEU A 62 20.26 10.64 -16.24
CA LEU A 62 19.37 10.59 -15.08
C LEU A 62 18.03 11.23 -15.44
N LEU A 63 16.95 10.81 -14.77
CA LEU A 63 15.64 11.43 -14.93
C LEU A 63 15.61 12.77 -14.22
N THR A 64 15.05 13.79 -14.88
CA THR A 64 14.67 15.04 -14.22
C THR A 64 13.48 14.80 -13.27
N ALA A 65 13.07 15.81 -12.49
CA ALA A 65 11.83 15.72 -11.71
C ALA A 65 10.62 15.39 -12.61
N ALA A 66 10.48 16.11 -13.74
CA ALA A 66 9.45 15.83 -14.73
C ALA A 66 9.55 14.41 -15.31
N GLY A 67 10.76 13.91 -15.58
CA GLY A 67 10.98 12.54 -16.03
C GLY A 67 10.54 11.50 -14.99
N ARG A 68 10.85 11.74 -13.70
CA ARG A 68 10.43 10.86 -12.60
C ARG A 68 8.91 10.82 -12.42
N ASP A 69 8.24 11.95 -12.58
CA ASP A 69 6.78 12.04 -12.48
C ASP A 69 6.09 11.43 -13.72
N TYR A 70 6.72 11.55 -14.90
CA TYR A 70 6.15 11.07 -16.16
C TYR A 70 6.34 9.57 -16.39
N LEU A 71 7.39 8.97 -15.83
CA LEU A 71 7.71 7.56 -16.06
C LEU A 71 6.63 6.58 -15.55
N PRO A 72 6.11 6.68 -14.30
CA PRO A 72 5.10 5.75 -13.81
C PRO A 72 3.84 5.65 -14.69
N PRO A 73 3.17 6.75 -15.08
CA PRO A 73 1.97 6.66 -15.92
C PRO A 73 2.27 6.13 -17.33
N VAL A 74 3.44 6.42 -17.91
CA VAL A 74 3.84 5.89 -19.24
C VAL A 74 4.08 4.38 -19.18
N ARG A 75 4.82 3.90 -18.18
CA ARG A 75 5.03 2.46 -17.95
C ARG A 75 3.70 1.75 -17.78
N ASN A 76 2.80 2.36 -17.04
CA ASN A 76 1.50 1.79 -16.85
C ASN A 76 0.69 1.68 -18.17
N ALA A 77 0.65 2.74 -18.97
CA ALA A 77 -0.06 2.72 -20.24
C ALA A 77 0.45 1.60 -21.16
N PHE A 78 1.76 1.38 -21.22
CA PHE A 78 2.33 0.26 -21.99
C PHE A 78 1.95 -1.11 -21.44
N ARG A 79 1.94 -1.29 -20.11
CA ARG A 79 1.47 -2.53 -19.48
C ARG A 79 0.00 -2.80 -19.83
N GLN A 80 -0.86 -1.80 -19.75
CA GLN A 80 -2.27 -1.97 -20.13
C GLN A 80 -2.48 -2.33 -21.60
N ILE A 81 -1.69 -1.74 -22.50
CA ILE A 81 -1.68 -2.11 -23.92
C ILE A 81 -1.21 -3.55 -24.10
N ALA A 82 -0.17 -3.96 -23.37
CA ALA A 82 0.33 -5.34 -23.40
C ALA A 82 -0.73 -6.33 -22.89
N ASP A 83 -1.36 -6.07 -21.74
CA ASP A 83 -2.42 -6.90 -21.17
C ASP A 83 -3.65 -6.98 -22.08
N ALA A 84 -4.05 -5.85 -22.69
CA ALA A 84 -5.12 -5.82 -23.67
C ALA A 84 -4.77 -6.65 -24.92
N SER A 85 -3.53 -6.56 -25.39
CA SER A 85 -3.03 -7.33 -26.53
C SER A 85 -2.95 -8.83 -26.21
N GLN A 86 -2.52 -9.20 -25.00
CA GLN A 86 -2.48 -10.58 -24.53
C GLN A 86 -3.87 -11.20 -24.51
N ARG A 87 -4.88 -10.49 -23.98
CA ARG A 87 -6.29 -10.92 -24.00
C ARG A 87 -6.81 -11.20 -25.41
N VAL A 88 -6.43 -10.38 -26.39
CA VAL A 88 -6.82 -10.61 -27.80
C VAL A 88 -6.08 -11.80 -28.40
N SER A 89 -4.81 -12.00 -28.04
CA SER A 89 -3.99 -13.10 -28.55
C SER A 89 -4.29 -14.48 -27.93
N GLY A 90 -5.12 -14.54 -26.87
CA GLY A 90 -5.37 -15.77 -26.11
C GLY A 90 -4.16 -16.28 -25.32
N ALA A 91 -3.07 -15.51 -25.26
CA ALA A 91 -1.94 -15.80 -24.39
C ALA A 91 -2.37 -15.68 -22.93
N ALA A 92 -1.93 -16.63 -22.09
CA ALA A 92 -2.14 -16.56 -20.66
C ALA A 92 -1.66 -15.20 -20.12
N ASP A 93 -2.46 -14.59 -19.25
CA ASP A 93 -2.14 -13.39 -18.48
C ASP A 93 -0.69 -13.50 -17.96
N SER A 94 0.07 -12.41 -17.95
CA SER A 94 1.54 -12.37 -17.72
C SER A 94 2.04 -12.99 -16.41
N GLY A 95 1.18 -13.58 -15.59
CA GLY A 95 1.46 -14.12 -14.27
C GLY A 95 1.63 -13.03 -13.20
N VAL A 96 1.98 -11.80 -13.60
CA VAL A 96 2.19 -10.69 -12.66
C VAL A 96 0.86 -10.12 -12.19
N LEU A 97 0.62 -10.19 -10.88
CA LEU A 97 -0.47 -9.55 -10.18
C LEU A 97 0.03 -8.29 -9.47
N THR A 98 -0.47 -7.12 -9.87
CA THR A 98 -0.16 -5.86 -9.19
C THR A 98 -1.20 -5.53 -8.14
N VAL A 99 -0.79 -5.51 -6.87
CA VAL A 99 -1.66 -5.22 -5.72
C VAL A 99 -1.29 -3.87 -5.13
N SER A 100 -2.23 -2.92 -5.15
CA SER A 100 -2.05 -1.64 -4.47
C SER A 100 -2.53 -1.70 -3.02
N VAL A 101 -1.71 -1.31 -2.06
CA VAL A 101 -2.02 -1.48 -0.63
C VAL A 101 -1.61 -0.25 0.18
N THR A 102 -2.18 -0.03 1.37
CA THR A 102 -1.63 1.00 2.26
C THR A 102 -0.26 0.54 2.80
N PRO A 103 0.72 1.44 3.01
CA PRO A 103 2.06 1.08 3.48
C PRO A 103 2.05 0.24 4.77
N PHE A 104 1.19 0.61 5.72
CA PHE A 104 1.09 -0.11 6.99
C PHE A 104 0.51 -1.52 6.82
N PHE A 105 -0.56 -1.70 6.05
CA PHE A 105 -1.10 -3.03 5.76
C PHE A 105 -0.06 -3.91 5.04
N ALA A 106 0.67 -3.32 4.09
CA ALA A 106 1.71 -4.01 3.34
C ALA A 106 2.76 -4.61 4.29
N SER A 107 3.35 -3.77 5.13
CA SER A 107 4.45 -4.14 6.02
C SER A 107 4.00 -5.02 7.19
N ALA A 108 2.87 -4.68 7.82
CA ALA A 108 2.43 -5.30 9.07
C ALA A 108 1.64 -6.61 8.87
N TRP A 109 0.92 -6.76 7.75
CA TRP A 109 0.04 -7.91 7.54
C TRP A 109 0.36 -8.72 6.29
N LEU A 110 0.53 -8.06 5.13
CA LEU A 110 0.70 -8.76 3.85
C LEU A 110 2.09 -9.40 3.72
N VAL A 111 3.17 -8.63 3.90
CA VAL A 111 4.56 -9.09 3.73
C VAL A 111 4.88 -10.32 4.57
N PRO A 112 4.51 -10.38 5.88
CA PRO A 112 4.73 -11.58 6.70
C PRO A 112 4.07 -12.86 6.16
N ARG A 113 3.03 -12.73 5.32
CA ARG A 113 2.24 -13.84 4.77
C ARG A 113 2.62 -14.18 3.32
N LEU A 114 3.54 -13.46 2.68
CA LEU A 114 3.88 -13.69 1.27
C LEU A 114 4.52 -15.05 0.99
N ALA A 115 5.16 -15.67 1.98
CA ALA A 115 5.65 -17.04 1.84
C ALA A 115 4.49 -18.02 1.60
N GLN A 116 3.41 -17.89 2.38
CA GLN A 116 2.20 -18.72 2.24
C GLN A 116 1.49 -18.45 0.91
N PHE A 117 1.46 -17.20 0.45
CA PHE A 117 0.92 -16.87 -0.88
C PHE A 117 1.69 -17.59 -1.98
N ARG A 118 3.02 -17.51 -1.97
CA ARG A 118 3.88 -18.13 -2.98
C ARG A 118 3.74 -19.66 -3.02
N GLU A 119 3.53 -20.29 -1.87
CA GLU A 119 3.26 -21.73 -1.79
C GLU A 119 1.87 -22.08 -2.35
N ALA A 120 0.85 -21.26 -2.05
CA ALA A 120 -0.52 -21.49 -2.50
C ALA A 120 -0.76 -21.14 -3.98
N CYS A 121 0.04 -20.22 -4.54
CA CYS A 121 -0.13 -19.64 -5.88
C CYS A 121 1.22 -19.50 -6.60
N PRO A 122 1.92 -20.61 -6.91
CA PRO A 122 3.30 -20.58 -7.44
C PRO A 122 3.42 -19.94 -8.83
N ASP A 123 2.34 -19.95 -9.61
CA ASP A 123 2.30 -19.39 -10.97
C ASP A 123 1.99 -17.88 -11.02
N VAL A 124 1.75 -17.25 -9.87
CA VAL A 124 1.42 -15.82 -9.77
C VAL A 124 2.60 -15.06 -9.20
N ASP A 125 3.22 -14.22 -10.03
CA ASP A 125 4.26 -13.28 -9.59
C ASP A 125 3.60 -12.05 -8.97
N LEU A 126 3.99 -11.66 -7.76
CA LEU A 126 3.31 -10.61 -7.01
C LEU A 126 4.10 -9.30 -7.01
N GLN A 127 3.47 -8.24 -7.53
CA GLN A 127 3.99 -6.89 -7.42
C GLN A 127 3.16 -6.09 -6.41
N VAL A 128 3.76 -5.73 -5.27
CA VAL A 128 3.12 -4.88 -4.25
C VAL A 128 3.49 -3.42 -4.49
N VAL A 129 2.48 -2.55 -4.58
CA VAL A 129 2.66 -1.10 -4.72
C VAL A 129 1.96 -0.39 -3.56
N THR A 130 2.68 0.41 -2.79
CA THR A 130 2.12 1.09 -1.63
C THR A 130 1.61 2.49 -1.99
N SER A 131 0.37 2.82 -1.63
CA SER A 131 -0.20 4.17 -1.77
C SER A 131 -1.42 4.34 -0.85
N HIS A 132 -1.60 5.54 -0.31
CA HIS A 132 -2.83 5.95 0.38
C HIS A 132 -3.91 6.43 -0.59
N ALA A 133 -3.54 6.81 -1.82
CA ALA A 133 -4.50 7.26 -2.81
C ALA A 133 -5.39 6.09 -3.28
N LEU A 134 -6.63 6.41 -3.65
CA LEU A 134 -7.50 5.44 -4.33
C LEU A 134 -6.87 5.10 -5.68
N ALA A 135 -6.73 3.80 -5.95
CA ALA A 135 -6.18 3.34 -7.22
C ALA A 135 -7.17 3.61 -8.35
N ASP A 136 -6.67 4.20 -9.43
CA ASP A 136 -7.37 4.22 -10.71
C ASP A 136 -6.98 2.96 -11.48
N PHE A 137 -7.84 1.93 -11.43
CA PHE A 137 -7.63 0.67 -12.13
C PHE A 137 -7.47 0.82 -13.64
N SER A 138 -7.92 1.94 -14.21
CA SER A 138 -7.75 2.27 -15.62
C SER A 138 -6.45 3.01 -15.93
N ARG A 139 -5.68 3.49 -14.94
CA ARG A 139 -4.47 4.31 -15.14
C ARG A 139 -3.25 3.93 -14.30
N ASP A 140 -3.40 3.07 -13.32
CA ASP A 140 -2.31 2.70 -12.41
C ASP A 140 -1.78 1.28 -12.66
N GLY A 141 -2.51 0.49 -13.47
CA GLY A 141 -2.22 -0.93 -13.77
C GLY A 141 -2.14 -1.76 -12.51
N VAL A 142 -3.03 -1.43 -11.60
CA VAL A 142 -3.32 -2.19 -10.41
C VAL A 142 -4.40 -3.20 -10.81
N ASP A 143 -4.21 -4.46 -10.45
CA ASP A 143 -5.21 -5.50 -10.65
C ASP A 143 -6.24 -5.50 -9.51
N VAL A 144 -5.77 -5.33 -8.28
CA VAL A 144 -6.57 -5.27 -7.05
C VAL A 144 -5.98 -4.25 -6.07
N ALA A 145 -6.81 -3.64 -5.24
CA ALA A 145 -6.36 -2.73 -4.19
C ALA A 145 -6.85 -3.18 -2.80
N ILE A 146 -6.06 -2.92 -1.76
CA ILE A 146 -6.47 -3.07 -0.36
C ILE A 146 -6.54 -1.70 0.27
N ARG A 147 -7.70 -1.33 0.78
CA ARG A 147 -7.97 0.01 1.31
C ARG A 147 -8.66 -0.04 2.65
N HIS A 148 -8.26 0.87 3.52
CA HIS A 148 -8.93 1.12 4.79
C HIS A 148 -10.03 2.16 4.58
N GLY A 149 -11.23 1.91 5.08
CA GLY A 149 -12.36 2.82 4.90
C GLY A 149 -13.71 2.18 5.21
N LEU A 150 -14.76 2.74 4.61
CA LEU A 150 -16.16 2.28 4.75
C LEU A 150 -16.55 1.19 3.73
N GLY A 151 -15.63 0.79 2.86
CA GLY A 151 -15.90 -0.23 1.83
C GLY A 151 -16.79 0.23 0.66
N ARG A 152 -17.14 1.52 0.58
CA ARG A 152 -18.03 2.06 -0.46
C ARG A 152 -17.23 2.60 -1.64
N TYR A 153 -17.10 1.80 -2.69
CA TYR A 153 -16.35 2.16 -3.91
C TYR A 153 -17.25 2.02 -5.14
N ILE A 154 -17.70 3.15 -5.70
CA ILE A 154 -18.66 3.16 -6.82
C ILE A 154 -18.07 2.45 -8.04
N GLY A 155 -18.82 1.51 -8.61
CA GLY A 155 -18.42 0.77 -9.81
C GLY A 155 -17.37 -0.31 -9.59
N LEU A 156 -16.99 -0.58 -8.34
CA LEU A 156 -16.00 -1.58 -7.96
C LEU A 156 -16.63 -2.65 -7.06
N CYS A 157 -16.10 -3.86 -7.13
CA CYS A 157 -16.30 -4.87 -6.11
C CYS A 157 -15.52 -4.46 -4.84
N SER A 158 -16.11 -4.70 -3.68
CA SER A 158 -15.53 -4.37 -2.38
C SER A 158 -15.86 -5.49 -1.40
N GLU A 159 -14.83 -6.20 -0.95
CA GLU A 159 -14.94 -7.34 -0.06
C GLU A 159 -14.19 -7.06 1.23
N ARG A 160 -14.87 -7.21 2.37
CA ARG A 160 -14.28 -6.96 3.69
C ARG A 160 -13.25 -8.05 4.01
N LEU A 161 -12.02 -7.64 4.33
CA LEU A 161 -10.92 -8.52 4.73
C LEU A 161 -10.80 -8.59 6.26
N LEU A 162 -10.54 -7.47 6.92
CA LEU A 162 -10.27 -7.40 8.35
C LEU A 162 -11.12 -6.31 8.99
N THR A 163 -11.83 -6.68 10.06
CA THR A 163 -12.44 -5.69 10.96
C THR A 163 -11.35 -5.05 11.79
N VAL A 164 -11.48 -3.75 12.06
CA VAL A 164 -10.45 -2.99 12.78
C VAL A 164 -10.77 -3.00 14.28
N GLU A 165 -10.39 -4.09 14.94
CA GLU A 165 -10.23 -4.12 16.40
C GLU A 165 -9.03 -3.23 16.76
N ILE A 166 -9.23 -2.21 17.59
CA ILE A 166 -8.15 -1.32 18.03
C ILE A 166 -7.69 -1.72 19.43
N VAL A 167 -6.37 -1.84 19.59
CA VAL A 167 -5.71 -2.12 20.88
C VAL A 167 -4.87 -0.95 21.33
N ALA A 168 -4.90 -0.69 22.64
CA ALA A 168 -3.95 0.19 23.31
C ALA A 168 -2.65 -0.56 23.63
N LEU A 169 -1.53 0.01 23.21
CA LEU A 169 -0.22 -0.65 23.22
C LEU A 169 0.84 0.30 23.77
N ALA A 170 1.86 -0.26 24.42
CA ALA A 170 3.11 0.43 24.73
C ALA A 170 4.31 -0.53 24.63
N SER A 171 5.52 0.02 24.64
CA SER A 171 6.72 -0.81 24.83
C SER A 171 6.80 -1.33 26.27
N PRO A 172 7.43 -2.50 26.50
CA PRO A 172 7.69 -3.01 27.84
C PRO A 172 8.46 -2.03 28.74
N GLU A 173 9.38 -1.23 28.18
CA GLU A 173 10.15 -0.24 28.93
C GLU A 173 9.28 0.90 29.46
N LEU A 174 8.29 1.34 28.68
CA LEU A 174 7.36 2.37 29.13
C LEU A 174 6.50 1.84 30.28
N VAL A 175 6.01 0.61 30.16
CA VAL A 175 5.23 -0.07 31.20
C VAL A 175 6.08 -0.29 32.46
N ALA A 176 7.36 -0.67 32.34
CA ALA A 176 8.25 -0.82 33.49
C ALA A 176 8.47 0.51 34.24
N ARG A 177 8.43 1.65 33.53
CA ARG A 177 8.60 2.98 34.12
C ARG A 177 7.33 3.54 34.75
N LEU A 178 6.17 3.32 34.12
CA LEU A 178 4.89 3.90 34.55
C LEU A 178 4.00 2.94 35.35
N GLY A 179 4.33 1.65 35.38
CA GLY A 179 3.48 0.57 35.89
C GLY A 179 2.52 0.05 34.81
N MET A 180 2.03 -1.18 34.96
CA MET A 180 0.90 -1.67 34.15
C MET A 180 -0.38 -0.98 34.65
N PRO A 181 -1.18 -0.33 33.77
CA PRO A 181 -2.43 0.27 34.18
C PRO A 181 -3.38 -0.80 34.73
N ALA A 182 -4.00 -0.54 35.88
CA ALA A 182 -5.01 -1.45 36.43
C ALA A 182 -6.36 -1.27 35.74
N THR A 183 -6.61 -0.08 35.20
CA THR A 183 -7.83 0.25 34.44
C THR A 183 -7.50 1.10 33.20
N PRO A 184 -8.33 1.02 32.15
CA PRO A 184 -8.17 1.85 30.95
C PRO A 184 -8.18 3.36 31.22
N ALA A 185 -8.85 3.81 32.29
CA ALA A 185 -8.91 5.22 32.69
C ALA A 185 -7.54 5.79 33.09
N GLU A 186 -6.62 4.96 33.59
CA GLU A 186 -5.27 5.42 33.96
C GLU A 186 -4.45 5.88 32.74
N LEU A 187 -4.79 5.40 31.53
CA LEU A 187 -4.14 5.81 30.28
C LEU A 187 -4.42 7.27 29.90
N VAL A 188 -5.43 7.92 30.51
CA VAL A 188 -5.67 9.36 30.33
C VAL A 188 -4.45 10.19 30.78
N GLY A 189 -3.72 9.71 31.79
CA GLY A 189 -2.51 10.37 32.30
C GLY A 189 -1.21 10.02 31.57
N TRP A 190 -1.24 9.05 30.64
CA TRP A 190 -0.04 8.58 29.94
C TRP A 190 0.34 9.50 28.77
N PRO A 191 1.62 9.53 28.34
CA PRO A 191 1.99 10.10 27.06
C PRO A 191 1.26 9.34 25.94
N GLN A 192 0.46 10.05 25.15
CA GLN A 192 -0.34 9.47 24.07
C GLN A 192 0.27 9.84 22.71
N LEU A 193 0.44 8.84 21.87
CA LEU A 193 0.81 8.97 20.47
C LEU A 193 -0.47 8.88 19.63
N HIS A 194 -0.58 9.75 18.63
CA HIS A 194 -1.81 9.94 17.87
C HIS A 194 -1.63 9.63 16.39
N ASP A 195 -2.73 9.24 15.75
CA ASP A 195 -2.85 9.36 14.29
C ASP A 195 -3.00 10.84 13.88
N ALA A 196 -2.93 11.13 12.58
CA ALA A 196 -3.03 12.49 12.06
C ALA A 196 -4.34 13.18 12.45
N GLU A 197 -5.44 12.43 12.57
CA GLU A 197 -6.74 12.98 12.95
C GLU A 197 -6.86 13.28 14.45
N ARG A 198 -6.02 12.66 15.31
CA ARG A 198 -6.04 12.80 16.77
C ARG A 198 -7.39 12.48 17.40
N LYS A 199 -8.17 11.61 16.76
CA LYS A 199 -9.49 11.17 17.24
C LYS A 199 -9.46 9.79 17.87
N GLY A 200 -8.47 8.97 17.54
CA GLY A 200 -8.41 7.56 17.97
C GLY A 200 -8.62 7.38 19.48
N TRP A 201 -7.89 8.13 20.30
CA TRP A 201 -8.00 8.05 21.77
C TRP A 201 -9.37 8.49 22.29
N HIS A 202 -9.96 9.55 21.73
CA HIS A 202 -11.30 10.00 22.12
C HIS A 202 -12.33 8.88 21.87
N ILE A 203 -12.29 8.27 20.68
CA ILE A 203 -13.23 7.21 20.32
C ILE A 203 -12.99 5.96 21.19
N TRP A 204 -11.73 5.62 21.44
CA TRP A 204 -11.35 4.45 22.25
C TRP A 204 -11.73 4.60 23.73
N PHE A 205 -11.57 5.79 24.33
CA PHE A 205 -12.03 6.07 25.68
C PHE A 205 -13.57 6.08 25.76
N GLY A 206 -14.24 6.69 24.78
CA GLY A 206 -15.71 6.69 24.70
C GLY A 206 -16.30 5.28 24.58
N ALA A 207 -15.66 4.39 23.80
CA ALA A 207 -16.05 2.98 23.72
C ALA A 207 -15.94 2.25 25.07
N GLN A 208 -15.13 2.76 25.99
CA GLN A 208 -14.95 2.26 27.35
C GLN A 208 -15.68 3.07 28.41
N ARG A 209 -16.58 3.98 27.99
CA ARG A 209 -17.38 4.82 28.89
C ARG A 209 -16.52 5.69 29.81
N ILE A 210 -15.38 6.14 29.31
CA ILE A 210 -14.51 7.10 29.98
C ILE A 210 -14.73 8.44 29.30
N ASP A 211 -15.39 9.37 29.99
CA ASP A 211 -15.76 10.68 29.43
C ASP A 211 -14.82 11.82 29.87
N ASP A 212 -14.06 11.61 30.96
CA ASP A 212 -13.10 12.59 31.48
C ASP A 212 -11.70 12.33 30.93
N PHE A 213 -11.48 12.78 29.71
CA PHE A 213 -10.16 12.82 29.09
C PHE A 213 -9.96 14.23 28.52
N GLY A 214 -8.87 14.87 28.92
CA GLY A 214 -8.52 16.21 28.46
C GLY A 214 -8.29 16.29 26.95
N PRO A 215 -7.93 17.48 26.41
CA PRO A 215 -7.64 17.60 24.98
C PRO A 215 -6.47 16.67 24.58
N PRO A 216 -6.49 16.09 23.37
CA PRO A 216 -5.43 15.20 22.92
C PRO A 216 -4.08 15.92 22.92
N ARG A 217 -3.08 15.34 23.59
CA ARG A 217 -1.72 15.87 23.72
C ARG A 217 -0.69 14.85 23.24
N GLY A 218 0.42 15.33 22.70
CA GLY A 218 1.53 14.50 22.20
C GLY A 218 1.70 14.56 20.68
N PRO A 219 2.71 13.88 20.13
CA PRO A 219 2.97 13.85 18.69
C PRO A 219 1.85 13.09 17.94
N ALA A 220 1.67 13.44 16.67
CA ALA A 220 0.75 12.77 15.75
C ALA A 220 1.48 12.37 14.47
N PHE A 221 1.07 11.24 13.89
CA PHE A 221 1.68 10.67 12.70
C PHE A 221 0.61 10.38 11.64
N ASP A 222 0.88 10.76 10.41
CA ASP A 222 0.06 10.45 9.23
C ASP A 222 0.33 9.04 8.67
N ASP A 223 1.48 8.45 9.02
CA ASP A 223 1.84 7.06 8.73
C ASP A 223 1.77 6.20 10.00
N SER A 224 0.95 5.14 9.97
CA SER A 224 0.79 4.22 11.11
C SER A 224 2.04 3.37 11.38
N GLY A 225 2.91 3.18 10.40
CA GLY A 225 4.22 2.54 10.59
C GLY A 225 5.14 3.41 11.45
N LEU A 226 5.18 4.72 11.21
CA LEU A 226 5.90 5.67 12.06
C LEU A 226 5.32 5.72 13.48
N LEU A 227 3.99 5.72 13.61
CA LEU A 227 3.32 5.60 14.91
C LEU A 227 3.77 4.34 15.64
N LEU A 228 3.77 3.19 14.97
CA LEU A 228 4.26 1.92 15.54
C LEU A 228 5.71 2.04 16.04
N GLN A 229 6.61 2.62 15.24
CA GLN A 229 8.00 2.80 15.66
C GLN A 229 8.13 3.70 16.89
N ALA A 230 7.31 4.76 17.00
CA ALA A 230 7.30 5.62 18.17
C ALA A 230 6.80 4.90 19.44
N ILE A 231 5.80 4.00 19.30
CA ILE A 231 5.32 3.17 20.42
C ILE A 231 6.44 2.21 20.86
N VAL A 232 7.05 1.49 19.92
CA VAL A 232 8.16 0.55 20.21
C VAL A 232 9.35 1.26 20.85
N ALA A 233 9.62 2.51 20.47
CA ALA A 233 10.66 3.34 21.08
C ALA A 233 10.30 3.89 22.48
N GLY A 234 9.14 3.52 23.04
CA GLY A 234 8.73 3.91 24.39
C GLY A 234 8.37 5.39 24.54
N GLN A 235 7.99 6.05 23.45
CA GLN A 235 7.65 7.49 23.45
C GLN A 235 6.24 7.76 24.01
N GLY A 236 5.40 6.74 24.09
CA GLY A 236 4.05 6.82 24.64
C GLY A 236 3.24 5.58 24.32
N ALA A 237 2.02 5.53 24.86
CA ALA A 237 1.02 4.57 24.45
C ALA A 237 0.44 4.97 23.08
N GLY A 238 0.06 4.00 22.26
CA GLY A 238 -0.61 4.25 21.00
C GLY A 238 -1.71 3.25 20.70
N LEU A 239 -2.54 3.61 19.73
CA LEU A 239 -3.67 2.81 19.26
C LEU A 239 -3.38 2.30 17.86
N LEU A 240 -3.44 0.99 17.66
CA LEU A 240 -3.24 0.36 16.35
C LEU A 240 -4.21 -0.82 16.16
N PRO A 241 -4.52 -1.21 14.91
CA PRO A 241 -5.30 -2.40 14.64
C PRO A 241 -4.61 -3.67 15.17
N ALA A 242 -5.34 -4.48 15.94
CA ALA A 242 -4.83 -5.68 16.59
C ALA A 242 -4.16 -6.65 15.60
N ALA A 243 -4.82 -6.88 14.45
CA ALA A 243 -4.32 -7.75 13.39
C ALA A 243 -2.94 -7.32 12.83
N MET A 244 -2.61 -6.02 12.90
CA MET A 244 -1.36 -5.46 12.38
C MET A 244 -0.20 -5.58 13.37
N VAL A 245 -0.50 -5.68 14.68
CA VAL A 245 0.53 -5.69 15.73
C VAL A 245 0.76 -7.05 16.37
N ARG A 246 0.10 -8.12 15.87
CA ARG A 246 0.24 -9.48 16.42
C ARG A 246 1.69 -9.94 16.53
N GLY A 247 2.51 -9.67 15.52
CA GLY A 247 3.94 -10.04 15.54
C GLY A 247 4.73 -9.29 16.62
N GLU A 248 4.39 -8.04 16.88
CA GLU A 248 5.01 -7.20 17.91
C GLU A 248 4.64 -7.68 19.32
N LEU A 249 3.36 -8.03 19.51
CA LEU A 249 2.86 -8.61 20.75
C LEU A 249 3.47 -10.00 21.00
N ALA A 250 3.49 -10.87 19.98
CA ALA A 250 4.04 -12.23 20.10
C ALA A 250 5.55 -12.25 20.37
N SER A 251 6.29 -11.28 19.83
CA SER A 251 7.74 -11.13 20.10
C SER A 251 8.05 -10.41 21.41
N GLY A 252 7.04 -9.88 22.11
CA GLY A 252 7.20 -9.11 23.34
C GLY A 252 7.78 -7.71 23.13
N ARG A 253 7.85 -7.20 21.89
CA ARG A 253 8.26 -5.81 21.60
C ARG A 253 7.20 -4.80 21.99
N LEU A 254 5.94 -5.23 22.06
CA LEU A 254 4.83 -4.45 22.56
C LEU A 254 4.06 -5.23 23.61
N VAL A 255 3.40 -4.48 24.49
CA VAL A 255 2.50 -4.96 25.53
C VAL A 255 1.13 -4.32 25.31
N GLN A 256 0.08 -5.13 25.33
CA GLN A 256 -1.30 -4.67 25.32
C GLN A 256 -1.68 -4.13 26.70
N LEU A 257 -2.23 -2.92 26.74
CA LEU A 257 -2.51 -2.18 27.98
C LEU A 257 -3.95 -2.34 28.48
N ALA A 258 -4.86 -2.72 27.60
CA ALA A 258 -6.29 -2.86 27.88
C ALA A 258 -6.95 -3.73 26.81
N ASP A 259 -8.20 -4.13 27.05
CA ASP A 259 -8.97 -4.92 26.10
C ASP A 259 -9.20 -4.18 24.78
N VAL A 260 -9.50 -4.96 23.73
CA VAL A 260 -9.79 -4.45 22.39
C VAL A 260 -11.05 -3.57 22.42
N ALA A 261 -11.02 -2.46 21.67
CA ALA A 261 -12.21 -1.69 21.36
C ALA A 261 -12.57 -1.86 19.89
N TRP A 262 -13.86 -2.01 19.61
CA TRP A 262 -14.39 -2.14 18.26
C TRP A 262 -14.74 -0.76 17.71
N LEU A 263 -14.13 -0.42 16.56
CA LEU A 263 -14.51 0.75 15.78
C LEU A 263 -15.36 0.25 14.60
N ASP A 264 -16.68 0.15 14.80
CA ASP A 264 -17.60 -0.56 13.89
C ASP A 264 -17.64 -0.01 12.45
N ASP A 265 -17.18 1.22 12.22
CA ASP A 265 -17.34 1.88 10.92
C ASP A 265 -16.18 1.64 9.93
N PHE A 266 -15.03 1.10 10.36
CA PHE A 266 -13.86 0.98 9.49
C PHE A 266 -13.31 -0.45 9.39
N ALA A 267 -12.99 -0.84 8.16
CA ALA A 267 -12.36 -2.12 7.86
C ALA A 267 -11.36 -1.99 6.72
N TYR A 268 -10.53 -3.01 6.56
CA TYR A 268 -9.75 -3.22 5.34
C TYR A 268 -10.59 -3.97 4.32
N TYR A 269 -10.62 -3.47 3.09
CA TYR A 269 -11.37 -4.04 1.98
C TYR A 269 -10.44 -4.39 0.82
N LEU A 270 -10.67 -5.55 0.22
CA LEU A 270 -10.19 -5.89 -1.12
C LEU A 270 -11.11 -5.25 -2.14
N VAL A 271 -10.54 -4.49 -3.07
CA VAL A 271 -11.27 -3.67 -4.04
C VAL A 271 -10.75 -3.95 -5.43
N TYR A 272 -11.65 -4.16 -6.40
CA TYR A 272 -11.27 -4.40 -7.79
C TYR A 272 -12.44 -4.18 -8.76
N PRO A 273 -12.21 -3.93 -10.06
CA PRO A 273 -13.25 -3.86 -11.06
C PRO A 273 -13.96 -5.21 -11.25
N PRO A 274 -15.29 -5.27 -11.42
CA PRO A 274 -16.01 -6.54 -11.57
C PRO A 274 -15.44 -7.47 -12.65
N HIS A 275 -15.02 -6.92 -13.79
CA HIS A 275 -14.42 -7.67 -14.89
C HIS A 275 -12.98 -8.17 -14.62
N HIS A 276 -12.36 -7.81 -13.50
CA HIS A 276 -11.12 -8.41 -13.03
C HIS A 276 -11.35 -9.72 -12.27
N ALA A 277 -12.56 -9.95 -11.74
CA ALA A 277 -12.87 -11.09 -10.87
C ALA A 277 -12.54 -12.44 -11.50
N GLU A 278 -12.76 -12.57 -12.81
CA GLU A 278 -12.58 -13.80 -13.56
C GLU A 278 -11.13 -14.03 -14.04
N ARG A 279 -10.23 -13.04 -13.84
CA ARG A 279 -8.82 -13.22 -14.19
C ARG A 279 -8.20 -14.24 -13.22
N PRO A 280 -7.53 -15.30 -13.71
CA PRO A 280 -7.00 -16.36 -12.85
C PRO A 280 -6.13 -15.85 -11.70
N LYS A 281 -5.22 -14.91 -11.97
CA LYS A 281 -4.33 -14.31 -10.95
C LYS A 281 -5.09 -13.53 -9.86
N VAL A 282 -6.16 -12.82 -10.24
CA VAL A 282 -7.02 -12.05 -9.32
C VAL A 282 -7.86 -12.99 -8.48
N ALA A 283 -8.49 -13.99 -9.11
CA ALA A 283 -9.30 -14.99 -8.41
C ALA A 283 -8.45 -15.78 -7.40
N ALA A 284 -7.22 -16.17 -7.78
CA ALA A 284 -6.28 -16.88 -6.92
C ALA A 284 -5.90 -16.05 -5.69
N PHE A 285 -5.48 -14.80 -5.88
CA PHE A 285 -5.13 -13.90 -4.78
C PHE A 285 -6.31 -13.56 -3.89
N ARG A 286 -7.48 -13.28 -4.48
CA ARG A 286 -8.72 -13.01 -3.74
C ARG A 286 -9.06 -14.15 -2.79
N ARG A 287 -9.04 -15.40 -3.29
CA ARG A 287 -9.30 -16.58 -2.45
C ARG A 287 -8.28 -16.67 -1.32
N TRP A 288 -6.99 -16.62 -1.66
CA TRP A 288 -5.92 -16.74 -0.67
C TRP A 288 -6.01 -15.66 0.43
N ILE A 289 -6.21 -14.39 0.06
CA ILE A 289 -6.21 -13.31 1.04
C ILE A 289 -7.43 -13.34 1.95
N LEU A 290 -8.59 -13.74 1.43
CA LEU A 290 -9.80 -13.93 2.23
C LEU A 290 -9.63 -15.09 3.21
N ASP A 291 -9.06 -16.21 2.77
CA ASP A 291 -8.78 -17.36 3.65
C ASP A 291 -7.77 -16.99 4.76
N ALA A 292 -6.70 -16.26 4.40
CA ALA A 292 -5.72 -15.77 5.36
C ALA A 292 -6.32 -14.79 6.38
N ALA A 293 -7.22 -13.91 5.94
CA ALA A 293 -7.90 -12.96 6.83
C ALA A 293 -8.92 -13.64 7.76
N LEU A 294 -9.63 -14.66 7.27
CA LEU A 294 -10.54 -15.47 8.07
C LEU A 294 -9.80 -16.24 9.16
N ALA A 295 -8.64 -16.83 8.84
CA ALA A 295 -7.80 -17.51 9.83
C ALA A 295 -7.36 -16.57 10.96
N ASP A 296 -7.11 -15.29 10.65
CA ASP A 296 -6.77 -14.27 11.64
C ASP A 296 -7.94 -13.91 12.55
N GLY A 297 -9.14 -13.72 11.99
CA GLY A 297 -10.35 -13.42 12.75
C GLY A 297 -10.82 -14.57 13.64
N ALA A 298 -10.65 -15.82 13.20
CA ALA A 298 -10.92 -16.99 14.03
C ALA A 298 -9.96 -17.09 15.23
N ALA A 299 -8.69 -16.69 15.04
CA ALA A 299 -7.68 -16.66 16.10
C ALA A 299 -7.83 -15.48 17.07
N SER A 300 -8.55 -14.39 16.71
CA SER A 300 -8.88 -13.32 17.66
C SER A 300 -10.09 -13.67 18.53
N MET A 301 -11.09 -14.40 18.00
CA MET A 301 -12.27 -14.85 18.77
C MET A 301 -11.99 -15.98 19.78
N SER A 302 -10.91 -16.75 19.60
CA SER A 302 -10.57 -17.89 20.46
C SER A 302 -9.67 -17.54 21.66
N GLY A 303 -9.20 -16.29 21.75
CA GLY A 303 -8.44 -15.77 22.90
C GLY A 303 -9.29 -15.21 24.04
N THR A 304 -10.62 -15.29 23.94
CA THR A 304 -11.58 -14.71 24.90
C THR A 304 -12.25 -15.76 25.80
N THR A 305 -11.58 -16.89 26.06
CA THR A 305 -12.07 -17.90 27.04
C THR A 305 -11.07 -18.05 28.16
#